data_AF-A0A5M5BV68-F1
#
_entry.id   AF-A0A5M5BV68-F1
#
_cell.length_a   1.000
_cell.length_b   1.000
_cell.length_c   1.000
_cell.angle_alpha   90.00
_cell.angle_beta   90.00
_cell.angle_gamma   90.00
#
_symmetry.space_group_name_H-M   'P 1'
#
loop_
_entity.id
_entity.type
_entity.pdbx_description
1 polymer ?
#
loop_
_entity_poly.entity_id
_entity_poly.type
_entity_poly.pdbx_seq_one_letter_code
_entity_poly.pdbx_strand_id
1 'polypeptide(L)' 'IIALDDFRSMLDIEHKYQTYKSLNQQLLRPCIDELNKKSDLAVTVETIKKGRTVVALHFRFKEDKQIKMTI' A
#
# COMPACT_ATOMS: atom_id res chain seq x y z
N ILE A 1 1.97 9.04 -7.56
CA ILE A 1 0.60 9.07 -6.96
C ILE A 1 -0.29 8.26 -7.88
N ILE A 2 -1.14 7.38 -7.34
CA ILE A 2 -2.02 6.49 -8.11
C ILE A 2 -3.43 6.67 -7.58
N ALA A 3 -4.43 6.86 -8.45
CA ALA A 3 -5.83 6.94 -8.02
C ALA A 3 -6.27 5.60 -7.41
N LEU A 4 -7.19 5.63 -6.45
CA LEU A 4 -7.65 4.41 -5.80
C LEU A 4 -8.36 3.46 -6.77
N ASP A 5 -9.03 4.01 -7.78
CA ASP A 5 -9.70 3.26 -8.84
C ASP A 5 -8.67 2.59 -9.75
N ASP A 6 -7.72 3.36 -10.31
CA ASP A 6 -6.60 2.82 -11.10
C ASP A 6 -5.84 1.72 -10.36
N PHE A 7 -5.58 1.89 -9.07
CA PHE A 7 -4.91 0.88 -8.25
C PHE A 7 -5.69 -0.43 -8.19
N ARG A 8 -7.02 -0.37 -8.14
CA ARG A 8 -7.88 -1.57 -8.13
C ARG A 8 -7.90 -2.24 -9.50
N SER A 9 -7.99 -1.46 -10.57
CA SER A 9 -7.95 -1.99 -11.94
C SER A 9 -6.59 -2.62 -12.28
N MET A 10 -5.49 -1.99 -11.86
CA MET A 10 -4.13 -2.52 -12.05
C MET A 10 -3.90 -3.88 -11.41
N LEU A 11 -4.59 -4.17 -10.31
CA LEU A 11 -4.50 -5.43 -9.57
C LEU A 11 -5.66 -6.38 -9.87
N ASP A 12 -6.58 -6.00 -10.75
CA ASP A 12 -7.80 -6.76 -11.07
C ASP A 12 -8.63 -7.13 -9.81
N ILE A 13 -8.73 -6.17 -8.89
CA ILE A 13 -9.45 -6.32 -7.61
C ILE A 13 -10.64 -5.38 -7.47
N GLU A 14 -11.18 -4.87 -8.58
CA GLU A 14 -12.29 -3.91 -8.60
C GLU A 14 -13.51 -4.40 -7.82
N HIS A 15 -13.79 -5.70 -7.88
CA HIS A 15 -14.89 -6.34 -7.15
C HIS A 15 -14.56 -6.72 -5.69
N LYS A 16 -13.29 -6.71 -5.31
CA LYS A 16 -12.81 -7.03 -3.97
C LYS A 16 -12.46 -5.75 -3.22
N TYR A 17 -12.58 -5.80 -1.89
CA TYR A 17 -12.17 -4.67 -1.03
C TYR A 17 -12.83 -3.32 -1.43
N GLN A 18 -14.15 -3.34 -1.67
CA GLN A 18 -14.91 -2.18 -2.15
C GLN A 18 -14.74 -0.93 -1.28
N THR A 19 -14.50 -1.10 0.03
CA THR A 19 -14.18 0.01 0.93
C THR A 19 -12.68 0.20 1.09
N TYR A 20 -12.23 1.44 1.26
CA TYR A 20 -10.83 1.70 1.61
C TYR A 20 -10.42 0.99 2.90
N LYS A 21 -11.33 0.85 3.88
CA LYS A 21 -11.07 0.16 5.15
C LYS A 21 -10.66 -1.29 4.92
N SER A 22 -11.43 -2.05 4.15
CA SER A 22 -11.12 -3.46 3.86
C SER A 22 -9.85 -3.58 3.02
N LEU A 23 -9.67 -2.72 2.01
CA LEU A 23 -8.43 -2.68 1.22
C LEU A 23 -7.20 -2.41 2.08
N ASN A 24 -7.30 -1.46 3.02
CA ASN A 24 -6.21 -1.12 3.91
C ASN A 24 -5.89 -2.26 4.91
N GLN A 25 -6.92 -2.85 5.51
CA GLN A 25 -6.74 -3.90 6.53
C GLN A 25 -6.25 -5.22 5.95
N GLN A 26 -6.76 -5.61 4.78
CA GLN A 26 -6.55 -6.95 4.22
C GLN A 26 -5.47 -7.01 3.15
N LEU A 27 -5.12 -5.88 2.53
CA LEU A 27 -4.16 -5.82 1.43
C LEU A 27 -3.00 -4.86 1.73
N LEU A 28 -3.26 -3.56 1.88
CA LEU A 28 -2.15 -2.58 1.99
C LEU A 28 -1.26 -2.83 3.21
N ARG A 29 -1.82 -2.92 4.41
CA ARG A 29 -1.04 -3.15 5.64
C ARG A 29 -0.21 -4.44 5.60
N PRO A 30 -0.80 -5.63 5.34
CA PRO A 30 -0.01 -6.85 5.31
C PRO A 30 1.07 -6.83 4.23
N CYS A 31 0.78 -6.31 3.02
CA CYS A 31 1.78 -6.23 1.96
C CYS A 31 2.93 -5.26 2.30
N ILE A 32 2.64 -4.11 2.92
CA ILE A 32 3.68 -3.16 3.34
C ILE A 32 4.53 -3.75 4.47
N ASP A 33 3.91 -4.40 5.45
CA ASP A 33 4.64 -5.06 6.54
C ASP A 33 5.51 -6.20 6.01
N GLU A 34 5.04 -6.95 5.01
CA GLU A 34 5.79 -8.01 4.36
C GLU A 34 6.98 -7.47 3.56
N LEU A 35 6.77 -6.43 2.74
CA LEU A 35 7.83 -5.78 1.97
C LEU A 35 8.94 -5.23 2.88
N ASN A 36 8.56 -4.53 3.95
CA ASN A 36 9.50 -3.98 4.93
C ASN A 36 10.26 -5.04 5.74
N LYS A 37 9.78 -6.29 5.76
CA LYS A 37 10.45 -7.42 6.44
C LYS A 37 11.33 -8.24 5.51
N LYS A 38 10.91 -8.39 4.24
CA LYS A 38 11.54 -9.32 3.28
C LYS A 38 12.38 -8.63 2.21
N SER A 39 12.37 -7.30 2.14
CA SER A 39 13.08 -6.52 1.14
C SER A 39 14.00 -5.49 1.81
N ASP A 40 15.04 -5.09 1.09
CA ASP A 40 15.94 -3.99 1.46
C ASP A 40 15.32 -2.62 1.13
N LEU A 41 13.99 -2.57 1.05
CA LEU A 41 13.21 -1.40 0.70
C LEU A 41 12.31 -1.04 1.87
N ALA A 42 12.47 0.17 2.38
CA ALA A 42 11.52 0.81 3.26
C ALA A 42 10.36 1.36 2.42
N VAL A 43 9.21 0.68 2.48
CA VAL A 43 7.98 1.04 1.77
C VAL A 43 7.00 1.69 2.72
N THR A 44 6.51 2.88 2.38
CA THR A 44 5.42 3.55 3.08
C THR A 44 4.33 3.97 2.11
N VAL A 45 3.08 3.97 2.60
CA VAL A 45 1.93 4.45 1.84
C VAL A 45 1.30 5.64 2.55
N GLU A 46 1.11 6.72 1.81
CA GLU A 46 0.36 7.89 2.25
C GLU A 46 -0.97 7.94 1.49
N THR A 47 -2.04 8.26 2.20
CA THR A 47 -3.38 8.39 1.61
C THR A 47 -3.68 9.84 1.30
N ILE A 48 -4.14 10.12 0.09
CA ILE A 48 -4.65 11.42 -0.30
C ILE A 48 -6.17 11.42 -0.14
N LYS A 49 -6.68 12.39 0.63
CA LYS A 49 -8.11 12.51 0.94
C LYS A 49 -8.72 13.69 0.21
N LYS A 50 -9.96 13.50 -0.25
CA LYS A 50 -10.87 14.57 -0.70
C LYS A 50 -12.04 14.60 0.27
N GLY A 51 -11.99 15.54 1.22
CA GLY A 51 -12.91 15.55 2.36
C GLY A 51 -12.71 14.33 3.26
N ARG A 52 -13.76 13.53 3.47
CA ARG A 52 -13.72 12.31 4.29
C ARG A 52 -13.27 11.06 3.53
N THR A 53 -13.20 11.13 2.21
CA THR A 53 -12.94 9.98 1.34
C THR A 53 -11.49 9.94 0.88
N VAL A 54 -10.86 8.76 0.92
CA VAL A 54 -9.54 8.53 0.32
C VAL A 54 -9.71 8.35 -1.19
N VAL A 55 -8.98 9.12 -1.99
CA VAL A 55 -9.11 9.15 -3.45
C VAL A 55 -7.87 8.63 -4.18
N ALA A 56 -6.70 8.68 -3.53
CA ALA A 56 -5.45 8.25 -4.14
C ALA A 56 -4.45 7.76 -3.09
N LEU A 57 -3.50 6.97 -3.56
CA LEU A 57 -2.39 6.40 -2.81
C LEU A 57 -1.07 6.99 -3.31
N HIS A 58 -0.19 7.31 -2.37
CA HIS A 58 1.16 7.75 -2.63
C HIS A 58 2.14 6.80 -1.96
N PHE A 59 2.70 5.90 -2.76
CA PHE A 59 3.75 4.99 -2.31
C PHE A 59 5.10 5.68 -2.34
N ARG A 60 5.84 5.58 -1.23
CA ARG A 60 7.22 6.02 -1.14
C ARG A 60 8.10 4.80 -0.90
N PHE A 61 9.14 4.70 -1.71
CA PHE A 61 10.14 3.65 -1.63
C PHE A 61 11.47 4.31 -1.29
N LYS A 62 12.14 3.78 -0.28
CA LYS A 62 13.49 4.18 0.09
C LYS A 62 14.33 2.93 0.22
N GLU A 63 15.54 2.94 -0.33
CA GLU A 63 16.50 1.88 -0.03
C GLU A 63 16.85 1.92 1.45
N ASP A 64 16.54 0.82 2.13
CA ASP A 64 16.99 0.55 3.48
C ASP A 64 18.26 -0.29 3.34
N LYS A 65 19.43 0.36 3.42
CA LYS A 65 20.75 -0.30 3.26
C LYS A 65 21.04 -1.34 4.34
N GLN A 66 20.11 -1.55 5.27
CA GLN A 66 20.19 -2.53 6.32
C GLN A 66 19.25 -3.68 6.01
N ILE A 67 19.80 -4.75 5.42
CA ILE A 67 19.10 -6.04 5.28
C ILE A 67 18.64 -6.46 6.68
N LYS A 68 17.33 -6.49 6.91
CA LYS A 68 16.78 -6.99 8.18
C LYS A 68 16.88 -8.51 8.14
N MET A 69 17.96 -9.04 8.72
CA MET A 69 18.08 -10.47 9.02
C MET A 69 16.94 -10.85 9.98
N THR A 70 15.89 -11.48 9.45
CA THR A 70 15.00 -12.30 10.27
C THR A 70 15.78 -13.54 10.66
N ILE A 71 16.18 -13.61 11.94
CA ILE A 71 16.65 -14.83 12.62
C ILE A 71 15.42 -15.65 13.00
#